data_AF-A0A3N7IQE0-F1
#
_entry.id   AF-A0A3N7IQE0-F1
#
_cell.length_a   1.000
_cell.length_b   1.000
_cell.length_c   1.000
_cell.angle_alpha   90.00
_cell.angle_beta   90.00
_cell.angle_gamma   90.00
#
_symmetry.space_group_name_H-M   'P 1'
#
loop_
_entity.id
_entity.type
_entity.pdbx_description
1 polymer ?
#
loop_
_entity_poly.entity_id
_entity_poly.type
_entity_poly.pdbx_seq_one_letter_code
_entity_poly.pdbx_strand_id
1 'polypeptide(L)'
;RKKEVFDKVKAAERAKVAPAVARVAGIYNDPWFGDVEIIQQGKNMRFISKTSPRLKGDLLPYSDNTFVVKWDDRSYDADSFVIFSFDENGKAESIQMKHISSVTDFSFDFSDLDLKRKK
;
A
#
# COMPACT_ATOMS: atom_id res chain seq x y z
N ARG A 1 -12.36 13.82 5.75
CA ARG A 1 -11.85 12.43 5.85
C ARG A 1 -10.86 12.07 4.73
N LYS A 2 -11.23 11.93 3.44
CA LYS A 2 -10.22 11.70 2.36
C LYS A 2 -9.26 12.90 2.14
N LYS A 3 -9.78 14.13 2.10
CA LYS A 3 -8.98 15.35 1.87
C LYS A 3 -7.80 15.47 2.86
N GLU A 4 -8.03 15.14 4.13
CA GLU A 4 -7.05 15.22 5.20
C GLU A 4 -5.93 14.17 5.06
N VAL A 5 -6.27 12.97 4.57
CA VAL A 5 -5.30 11.93 4.27
C VAL A 5 -4.36 12.36 3.15
N PHE A 6 -4.92 12.90 2.06
CA PHE A 6 -4.11 13.41 0.95
C PHE A 6 -3.29 14.66 1.33
N ASP A 7 -3.76 15.48 2.28
CA ASP A 7 -2.98 16.61 2.80
C ASP A 7 -1.76 16.12 3.60
N LYS A 8 -1.94 15.10 4.45
CA LYS A 8 -0.84 14.42 5.15
C LYS A 8 0.13 13.74 4.19
N VAL A 9 -0.37 13.10 3.13
CA VAL A 9 0.49 12.52 2.09
C VAL A 9 1.39 13.59 1.50
N LYS A 10 0.85 14.75 1.12
CA LYS A 10 1.66 15.86 0.58
C LYS A 10 2.71 16.35 1.58
N ALA A 11 2.35 16.41 2.87
CA ALA A 11 3.31 16.77 3.91
C ALA A 11 4.42 15.72 4.05
N ALA A 12 4.09 14.43 4.04
CA ALA A 12 5.04 13.32 4.11
C ALA A 12 5.97 13.25 2.89
N GLU A 13 5.43 13.51 1.69
CA GLU A 13 6.23 13.65 0.46
C GLU A 13 7.25 14.79 0.58
N ARG A 14 6.84 15.96 1.09
CA ARG A 14 7.72 17.11 1.31
C ARG A 14 8.81 16.82 2.34
N ALA A 15 8.44 16.09 3.39
CA ALA A 15 9.36 15.71 4.45
C ALA A 15 10.23 14.49 4.11
N LYS A 16 10.04 13.87 2.92
CA LYS A 16 10.76 12.66 2.46
C LYS A 16 10.73 11.52 3.48
N VAL A 17 9.61 11.35 4.18
CA VAL A 17 9.45 10.37 5.28
C VAL A 17 9.22 8.94 4.74
N ALA A 18 9.41 8.71 3.44
CA ALA A 18 9.20 7.39 2.86
C ALA A 18 10.37 6.44 3.21
N PRO A 19 10.09 5.20 3.66
CA PRO A 19 11.12 4.18 3.80
C PRO A 19 11.82 3.96 2.48
N ALA A 20 13.12 3.66 2.53
CA ALA A 20 13.94 3.48 1.35
C ALA A 20 13.28 2.45 0.43
N VAL A 21 13.04 2.79 -0.83
CA VAL A 21 12.24 1.95 -1.73
C VAL A 21 12.83 0.55 -1.88
N ALA A 22 14.16 0.42 -1.81
CA ALA A 22 14.84 -0.86 -1.81
C ALA A 22 14.43 -1.79 -0.64
N ARG A 23 13.96 -1.26 0.50
CA ARG A 23 13.51 -2.04 1.66
C ARG A 23 12.13 -2.64 1.43
N VAL A 24 11.26 -1.93 0.71
CA VAL A 24 9.85 -2.30 0.47
C VAL A 24 9.59 -2.88 -0.92
N ALA A 25 10.48 -2.67 -1.89
CA ALA A 25 10.35 -3.24 -3.23
C ALA A 25 10.55 -4.77 -3.18
N GLY A 26 9.66 -5.49 -3.83
CA GLY A 26 9.64 -6.95 -3.81
C GLY A 26 8.29 -7.53 -4.24
N ILE A 27 8.23 -8.85 -4.26
CA ILE A 27 6.99 -9.60 -4.50
C ILE A 27 6.47 -10.07 -3.15
N TYR A 28 5.20 -9.84 -2.91
CA TYR A 28 4.42 -10.26 -1.76
C TYR A 28 3.36 -11.22 -2.26
N ASN A 29 3.07 -12.25 -1.48
CA ASN A 29 2.05 -13.21 -1.78
C ASN A 29 1.10 -13.27 -0.59
N ASP A 30 -0.18 -13.21 -0.91
CA ASP A 30 -1.24 -13.49 0.02
C ASP A 30 -2.03 -14.69 -0.52
N PRO A 31 -2.39 -15.68 0.32
CA PRO A 31 -3.09 -16.87 -0.15
C PRO A 31 -4.50 -16.58 -0.69
N TRP A 32 -5.11 -15.47 -0.31
CA TRP A 32 -6.45 -15.04 -0.73
C TRP A 32 -6.41 -14.06 -1.92
N PHE A 33 -5.48 -13.10 -1.91
CA PHE A 33 -5.35 -12.03 -2.89
C PHE A 33 -4.36 -12.37 -4.02
N GLY A 34 -3.45 -13.30 -3.75
CA GLY A 34 -2.41 -13.79 -4.64
C GLY A 34 -1.14 -12.93 -4.65
N ASP A 35 -0.39 -12.99 -5.75
CA ASP A 35 0.89 -12.30 -5.86
C ASP A 35 0.71 -10.79 -6.15
N VAL A 36 1.46 -9.98 -5.42
CA VAL A 36 1.54 -8.52 -5.49
C VAL A 36 2.99 -8.12 -5.63
N GLU A 37 3.26 -7.26 -6.59
CA GLU A 37 4.57 -6.72 -6.85
C GLU A 37 4.60 -5.23 -6.50
N ILE A 38 5.53 -4.87 -5.62
CA ILE A 38 5.83 -3.49 -5.27
C ILE A 38 7.09 -3.08 -6.02
N ILE A 39 6.94 -2.13 -6.95
CA ILE A 39 8.04 -1.62 -7.76
C ILE A 39 8.20 -0.11 -7.58
N GLN A 40 9.44 0.36 -7.72
CA GLN A 40 9.71 1.78 -7.84
C GLN A 40 9.51 2.21 -9.30
N GLN A 41 8.61 3.16 -9.55
CA GLN A 41 8.54 3.87 -10.82
C GLN A 41 9.02 5.32 -10.63
N GLY A 42 10.31 5.53 -10.91
CA GLY A 42 10.95 6.83 -10.79
C GLY A 42 11.00 7.31 -9.33
N LYS A 43 10.25 8.38 -9.03
CA LYS A 43 10.15 8.93 -7.66
C LYS A 43 9.03 8.29 -6.84
N ASN A 44 8.12 7.58 -7.49
CA ASN A 44 6.92 7.04 -6.86
C ASN A 44 7.04 5.52 -6.75
N MET A 45 6.27 4.93 -5.84
CA MET A 45 6.12 3.49 -5.74
C MET A 45 4.81 3.07 -6.39
N ARG A 46 4.78 1.87 -6.96
CA ARG A 46 3.58 1.31 -7.59
C ARG A 46 3.26 -0.04 -6.98
N PHE A 47 2.00 -0.20 -6.62
CA PHE A 47 1.41 -1.48 -6.23
C PHE A 47 0.83 -2.13 -7.47
N ILE A 48 1.20 -3.39 -7.75
CA ILE A 48 0.71 -4.13 -8.91
C ILE A 48 0.36 -5.55 -8.49
N SER A 49 -0.93 -5.90 -8.47
CA SER A 49 -1.33 -7.29 -8.33
C SER A 49 -1.05 -8.06 -9.63
N LYS A 50 -0.30 -9.16 -9.54
CA LYS A 50 -0.07 -10.10 -10.65
C LYS A 50 -1.32 -10.92 -10.94
N THR A 51 -2.06 -11.29 -9.90
CA THR A 51 -3.34 -12.01 -10.02
C THR A 51 -4.42 -11.14 -10.66
N SER A 52 -4.46 -9.86 -10.27
CA SER A 52 -5.46 -8.89 -10.73
C SER A 52 -4.78 -7.66 -11.35
N PRO A 53 -4.48 -7.64 -12.66
CA PRO A 53 -3.83 -6.51 -13.30
C PRO A 53 -4.65 -5.20 -13.29
N ARG A 54 -5.93 -5.29 -12.92
CA ARG A 54 -6.80 -4.13 -12.64
C ARG A 54 -6.50 -3.49 -11.28
N LEU A 55 -6.03 -4.27 -10.29
CA LEU A 55 -5.63 -3.79 -8.97
C LEU A 55 -4.18 -3.33 -9.01
N LYS A 56 -4.00 -2.17 -9.64
CA LYS A 56 -2.74 -1.44 -9.67
C LYS A 56 -2.96 0.02 -9.29
N GLY A 57 -2.00 0.61 -8.60
CA GLY A 57 -2.12 1.96 -8.08
C GLY A 57 -0.80 2.55 -7.64
N ASP A 58 -0.78 3.87 -7.53
CA ASP A 58 0.36 4.60 -6.99
C ASP A 58 0.34 4.54 -5.47
N LEU A 59 1.49 4.21 -4.87
CA LEU A 59 1.70 4.24 -3.44
C LEU A 59 2.25 5.61 -3.05
N LEU A 60 1.47 6.32 -2.26
CA LEU A 60 1.79 7.65 -1.77
C LEU A 60 2.24 7.56 -0.31
N PRO A 61 3.36 8.17 0.08
CA PRO A 61 3.85 8.09 1.45
C PRO A 61 2.91 8.85 2.39
N TYR A 62 2.58 8.24 3.52
CA TYR A 62 1.72 8.85 4.55
C TYR A 62 2.44 8.98 5.91
N SER A 63 3.30 8.03 6.27
CA SER A 63 4.17 8.05 7.47
C SER A 63 5.38 7.12 7.26
N ASP A 64 6.21 6.92 8.28
CA ASP A 64 7.47 6.13 8.23
C ASP A 64 7.34 4.70 7.67
N ASN A 65 6.20 4.07 7.87
CA ASN A 65 5.92 2.70 7.43
C ASN A 65 4.54 2.54 6.80
N THR A 66 3.81 3.65 6.62
CA THR A 66 2.45 3.65 6.10
C THR A 66 2.39 4.45 4.81
N PHE A 67 1.74 3.86 3.81
CA PHE A 67 1.47 4.44 2.52
C PHE A 67 -0.02 4.42 2.25
N VAL A 68 -0.44 5.17 1.25
CA VAL A 68 -1.80 5.18 0.73
C VAL A 68 -1.72 4.69 -0.70
N VAL A 69 -2.38 3.58 -1.00
CA VAL A 69 -2.56 3.14 -2.38
C VAL A 69 -3.71 3.93 -3.00
N LYS A 70 -3.36 4.71 -4.02
CA LYS A 70 -4.30 5.38 -4.91
C LYS A 70 -4.46 4.51 -6.16
N TRP A 71 -5.57 3.80 -6.24
CA TRP A 71 -5.88 2.94 -7.37
C TRP A 71 -6.04 3.75 -8.66
N ASP A 72 -5.56 3.18 -9.76
CA ASP A 72 -5.73 3.72 -11.11
C ASP A 72 -7.21 3.71 -11.51
N ASP A 73 -7.90 2.60 -11.19
CA ASP A 73 -9.34 2.48 -11.33
C ASP A 73 -10.06 3.18 -10.17
N ARG A 74 -10.60 4.37 -10.45
CA ARG A 74 -11.34 5.18 -9.48
C ARG A 74 -12.77 4.69 -9.25
N SER A 75 -13.26 3.72 -10.02
CA SER A 75 -14.65 3.25 -9.94
C SER A 75 -14.93 2.54 -8.62
N TYR A 76 -13.90 1.96 -8.00
CA TYR A 76 -14.01 1.24 -6.72
C TYR A 76 -14.00 2.16 -5.49
N ASP A 77 -13.57 3.43 -5.63
CA ASP A 77 -13.35 4.39 -4.53
C ASP A 77 -12.63 3.79 -3.29
N ALA A 78 -11.86 2.72 -3.51
CA ALA A 78 -11.33 1.81 -2.49
C ALA A 78 -9.92 2.18 -2.03
N ASP A 79 -9.61 3.49 -1.98
CA ASP A 79 -8.33 3.99 -1.50
C ASP A 79 -8.03 3.37 -0.12
N SER A 80 -6.86 2.76 0.02
CA SER A 80 -6.47 1.98 1.21
C SER A 80 -5.11 2.41 1.73
N PHE A 81 -4.93 2.40 3.04
CA PHE A 81 -3.65 2.40 3.71
C PHE A 81 -2.93 1.08 3.48
N VAL A 82 -1.62 1.16 3.31
CA VAL A 82 -0.69 0.06 3.09
C VAL A 82 0.41 0.23 4.12
N ILE A 83 0.40 -0.62 5.13
CA ILE A 83 1.29 -0.57 6.29
C ILE A 83 2.32 -1.67 6.12
N PHE A 84 3.59 -1.30 6.04
CA PHE A 84 4.69 -2.24 5.90
C PHE A 84 5.21 -2.62 7.29
N SER A 85 5.34 -3.92 7.53
CA SER A 85 6.08 -4.46 8.66
C SER A 85 7.52 -4.70 8.23
N PHE A 86 8.46 -4.26 9.06
CA PHE A 86 9.90 -4.43 8.82
C PHE A 86 10.48 -5.38 9.85
N ASP A 87 11.31 -6.29 9.38
CA ASP A 87 12.12 -7.19 10.21
C ASP A 87 13.25 -6.41 10.93
N GLU A 88 13.96 -7.06 11.86
CA GLU A 88 15.11 -6.49 12.59
C GLU A 88 16.19 -5.89 11.66
N ASN A 89 16.29 -6.40 10.43
CA ASN A 89 17.21 -5.89 9.40
C ASN A 89 16.70 -4.62 8.67
N GLY A 90 15.51 -4.12 9.02
CA GLY A 90 14.87 -2.98 8.37
C GLY A 90 14.33 -3.31 6.97
N LYS A 91 14.08 -4.59 6.67
CA LYS A 91 13.57 -5.06 5.38
C LYS A 91 12.08 -5.39 5.52
N ALA A 92 11.26 -4.95 4.58
CA ALA A 92 9.84 -5.22 4.67
C ALA A 92 9.57 -6.73 4.55
N GLU A 93 8.89 -7.30 5.54
CA GLU A 93 8.55 -8.72 5.65
C GLU A 93 7.09 -9.01 5.28
N SER A 94 6.19 -8.08 5.60
CA SER A 94 4.76 -8.19 5.29
C SER A 94 4.15 -6.82 5.04
N ILE A 95 2.98 -6.85 4.42
CA ILE A 95 2.17 -5.68 4.12
C ILE A 95 0.77 -5.95 4.66
N GLN A 96 0.29 -5.01 5.47
CA GLN A 96 -1.09 -5.00 5.95
C GLN A 96 -1.85 -3.88 5.25
N MET A 97 -3.03 -4.17 4.71
CA MET A 97 -3.87 -3.17 4.06
C MET A 97 -5.07 -2.79 4.93
N LYS A 98 -5.42 -1.49 4.98
CA LYS A 98 -6.59 -0.98 5.72
C LYS A 98 -7.33 0.07 4.90
N HIS A 99 -8.66 0.08 4.88
CA HIS A 99 -9.40 1.06 4.07
C HIS A 99 -9.33 2.47 4.66
N ILE A 100 -9.33 3.49 3.79
CA ILE A 100 -9.39 4.90 4.22
C ILE A 100 -10.83 5.35 4.48
N SER A 101 -11.82 4.71 3.86
CA SER A 101 -13.21 5.19 3.89
C SER A 101 -13.92 4.83 5.19
N SER A 102 -14.51 5.84 5.82
CA SER A 102 -15.30 5.68 7.07
C SER A 102 -16.80 5.48 6.84
N VAL A 103 -17.22 5.33 5.58
CA VAL A 103 -18.63 5.14 5.15
C VAL A 103 -18.85 3.80 4.45
N THR A 104 -17.84 2.93 4.38
CA THR A 104 -18.00 1.59 3.83
C THR A 104 -18.63 0.70 4.90
N ASP A 105 -19.95 0.81 5.03
CA ASP A 105 -20.82 -0.23 5.56
C ASP A 105 -20.88 -1.35 4.50
N PHE A 106 -19.84 -2.17 4.43
CA PHE A 106 -19.91 -3.40 3.66
C PHE A 106 -19.13 -4.48 4.38
N SER A 107 -19.84 -5.59 4.54
CA SER A 107 -19.47 -6.88 5.11
C SER A 107 -18.35 -7.59 4.33
N PHE A 108 -17.29 -6.86 3.97
CA PHE A 108 -16.04 -7.38 3.44
C PHE A 108 -14.96 -7.15 4.49
N ASP A 109 -14.73 -8.18 5.28
CA ASP A 109 -13.61 -8.25 6.21
C ASP A 109 -12.31 -8.35 5.41
N PHE A 110 -11.80 -7.24 4.88
CA PHE A 110 -10.40 -7.18 4.44
C PHE A 110 -9.45 -6.95 5.64
N SER A 111 -9.92 -7.24 6.85
CA SER A 111 -9.14 -7.14 8.09
C SER A 111 -7.93 -8.09 8.07
N ASP A 112 -7.91 -9.08 7.18
CA ASP A 112 -6.91 -10.15 7.11
C ASP A 112 -6.11 -10.18 5.79
N LEU A 113 -5.97 -9.06 5.05
CA LEU A 113 -4.98 -9.03 3.97
C LEU A 113 -3.57 -8.92 4.58
N ASP A 114 -2.96 -10.08 4.82
CA ASP A 114 -1.58 -10.25 5.29
C ASP A 114 -0.69 -10.72 4.14
N LEU A 115 -0.27 -9.75 3.33
CA LEU A 115 0.63 -9.96 2.21
C LEU A 115 2.03 -10.22 2.74
N LYS A 116 2.48 -11.49 2.69
CA LYS A 116 3.83 -11.87 3.12
C LYS A 116 4.81 -11.76 1.98
N ARG A 117 6.00 -11.23 2.25
CA ARG A 117 7.05 -11.15 1.25
C ARG A 117 7.44 -12.55 0.80
N LYS A 118 7.37 -12.78 -0.52
CA LYS A 118 7.86 -14.00 -1.15
C LYS A 118 9.39 -13.98 -1.08
N LYS A 119 9.97 -14.99 -0.43
CA LYS A 119 11.43 -15.14 -0.31
C LYS A 119 12.07 -15.44 -1.66
#